data_AF-A0A3C1YG26-F1
#
_entry.id   AF-A0A3C1YG26-F1
#
_cell.length_a   1.000
_cell.length_b   1.000
_cell.length_c   1.000
_cell.angle_alpha   90.00
_cell.angle_beta   90.00
_cell.angle_gamma   90.00
#
_symmetry.space_group_name_H-M   'P 1'
#
loop_
_entity.id
_entity.type
_entity.pdbx_description
1 polymer ?
#
loop_
_entity_poly.entity_id
_entity_poly.type
_entity_poly.pdbx_seq_one_letter_code
_entity_poly.pdbx_strand_id
1 'polypeptide(L)'
;MIEIEDRMLKNKVFVSWSGGKDSYLSLLKAAEEGLEIGSLLTFIQQDEACSMSHGLPLPLLQKQARALGVPHMAEPVVWKSYEEGFQRVVTELKQQG
;
A
#
# COMPACT_ATOMS: atom_id res chain seq x y z
N MET A 1 9.01 14.18 -29.58
CA MET A 1 10.12 13.47 -28.88
C MET A 1 10.27 13.89 -27.41
N ILE A 2 9.53 14.88 -26.90
CA ILE A 2 9.65 15.35 -25.50
C ILE A 2 8.76 14.55 -24.52
N GLU A 3 7.71 13.86 -25.00
CA GLU A 3 6.78 13.09 -24.14
C GLU A 3 7.31 11.74 -23.62
N ILE A 4 8.40 11.22 -24.18
CA ILE A 4 8.91 9.88 -23.79
C ILE A 4 9.79 9.97 -22.53
N GLU A 5 10.48 11.09 -22.32
CA GLU A 5 11.39 11.29 -21.18
C GLU A 5 10.64 11.56 -19.86
N ASP A 6 9.49 12.25 -19.90
CA ASP A 6 8.68 12.55 -18.70
C ASP A 6 8.03 11.30 -18.10
N ARG A 7 7.82 10.27 -18.92
CA ARG A 7 7.30 8.96 -18.49
C ARG A 7 8.36 8.10 -17.78
N MET A 8 9.63 8.51 -17.77
CA MET A 8 10.78 7.66 -17.37
C MET A 8 11.29 7.92 -15.94
N LEU A 9 10.69 8.82 -15.14
CA LEU A 9 11.18 9.15 -13.78
C LEU A 9 10.06 9.40 -12.76
N LYS A 10 8.93 8.67 -12.83
CA LYS A 10 7.99 8.65 -11.70
C LYS A 10 8.51 7.69 -10.63
N ASN A 11 8.86 8.23 -9.47
CA ASN A 11 9.17 7.40 -8.31
C ASN A 11 7.94 6.55 -7.99
N LYS A 12 8.10 5.24 -8.08
CA LYS A 12 7.04 4.31 -7.73
C LYS A 12 6.98 4.19 -6.22
N VAL A 13 5.77 4.21 -5.69
CA VAL A 13 5.51 4.20 -4.26
C VAL A 13 4.42 3.21 -3.92
N PHE A 14 4.46 2.69 -2.69
CA PHE A 14 3.30 2.06 -2.07
C PHE A 14 2.65 3.05 -1.10
N VAL A 15 1.34 2.91 -0.92
CA VAL A 15 0.60 3.66 0.10
C VAL A 15 0.28 2.72 1.25
N SER A 16 0.70 3.08 2.47
CA SER A 16 0.26 2.39 3.68
C SER A 16 -1.26 2.55 3.84
N TRP A 17 -1.97 1.43 3.78
CA TRP A 17 -3.43 1.40 3.60
C TRP A 17 -4.12 0.80 4.82
N SER A 18 -4.80 1.66 5.58
CA SER A 18 -5.68 1.25 6.69
C SER A 18 -7.14 1.15 6.28
N GLY A 19 -7.50 1.59 5.06
CA GLY A 19 -8.88 1.69 4.59
C GLY A 19 -9.65 2.91 5.09
N GLY A 20 -8.99 3.81 5.84
CA GLY A 20 -9.57 5.04 6.37
C GLY A 20 -9.29 6.28 5.52
N LYS A 21 -9.87 7.41 5.94
CA LYS A 21 -9.74 8.71 5.27
C LYS A 21 -8.30 9.21 5.17
N ASP A 22 -7.46 8.90 6.16
CA ASP A 22 -6.08 9.42 6.21
C ASP A 22 -5.17 8.66 5.22
N SER A 23 -5.31 7.33 5.11
CA SER A 23 -4.64 6.56 4.04
C SER A 23 -5.14 6.95 2.64
N TYR A 24 -6.42 7.29 2.51
CA TYR A 24 -6.96 7.81 1.27
C TYR A 24 -6.39 9.20 0.93
N LEU A 25 -6.24 10.09 1.91
CA LEU A 25 -5.60 11.38 1.72
C LEU A 25 -4.13 11.22 1.28
N SER A 26 -3.39 10.28 1.85
CA SER A 26 -2.03 9.96 1.40
C SER A 26 -1.98 9.48 -0.05
N LEU A 27 -2.94 8.65 -0.47
CA LEU A 27 -3.09 8.23 -1.86
C LEU A 27 -3.33 9.43 -2.80
N LEU A 28 -4.25 10.33 -2.43
CA LEU A 28 -4.56 11.52 -3.22
C LEU A 28 -3.33 12.44 -3.36
N LYS A 29 -2.65 12.72 -2.26
CA LYS A 29 -1.43 13.57 -2.27
C LYS A 29 -0.33 12.97 -3.13
N ALA A 30 -0.10 11.67 -3.03
CA ALA A 30 0.90 11.00 -3.87
C ALA A 30 0.56 11.08 -5.36
N ALA A 31 -0.72 10.93 -5.72
CA ALA A 31 -1.18 11.11 -7.09
C ALA A 31 -1.07 12.57 -7.58
N GLU A 32 -1.38 13.55 -6.74
CA GLU A 32 -1.23 14.99 -7.03
C GLU A 32 0.24 15.40 -7.25
N GLU A 33 1.16 14.79 -6.50
CA GLU A 33 2.61 14.95 -6.68
C GLU A 33 3.16 14.20 -7.91
N GLY A 34 2.31 13.48 -8.65
CA GLY A 34 2.67 12.77 -9.86
C GLY A 34 3.42 11.47 -9.64
N LEU A 35 3.45 10.94 -8.41
CA LEU A 35 4.08 9.65 -8.07
C LEU A 35 3.33 8.48 -8.73
N GLU A 36 4.06 7.41 -9.06
CA GLU A 36 3.44 6.18 -9.57
C GLU A 36 2.98 5.32 -8.39
N ILE A 37 1.65 5.21 -8.20
CA ILE A 37 1.08 4.36 -7.15
C ILE A 37 1.17 2.88 -7.57
N GLY A 38 2.15 2.17 -7.04
CA GLY A 38 2.37 0.76 -7.33
C GLY A 38 1.41 -0.18 -6.59
N SER A 39 1.11 0.11 -5.31
CA SER A 39 0.22 -0.73 -4.50
C SER A 39 -0.32 -0.02 -3.26
N LEU A 40 -1.41 -0.57 -2.73
CA LEU A 40 -1.89 -0.33 -1.37
C LEU A 40 -1.36 -1.47 -0.49
N LEU A 41 -0.58 -1.14 0.53
CA LEU A 41 -0.02 -2.13 1.47
C LEU A 41 -0.82 -2.13 2.77
N THR A 42 -1.36 -3.28 3.17
CA THR A 42 -2.01 -3.47 4.47
C THR A 42 -1.37 -4.61 5.24
N PHE A 43 -0.96 -4.37 6.48
CA PHE A 43 -0.60 -5.44 7.41
C PHE A 43 -1.86 -6.02 8.04
N ILE A 44 -2.00 -7.35 7.98
CA ILE A 44 -3.15 -8.08 8.52
C ILE A 44 -2.73 -9.02 9.65
N GLN A 45 -3.63 -9.24 10.59
CA GLN A 45 -3.44 -10.23 11.64
C GLN A 45 -3.46 -11.62 11.01
N GLN A 46 -2.38 -12.38 11.23
CA GLN A 46 -2.17 -13.69 10.61
C GLN A 46 -3.35 -14.66 10.79
N ASP A 47 -4.00 -14.64 11.95
CA ASP A 47 -5.05 -15.60 12.32
C ASP A 47 -6.48 -15.13 12.04
N GLU A 48 -6.69 -13.83 11.83
CA GLU A 48 -8.04 -13.22 11.77
C GLU A 48 -8.37 -12.58 10.42
N ALA A 49 -7.42 -12.54 9.48
CA ALA A 49 -7.55 -11.92 8.16
C ALA A 49 -8.16 -10.50 8.21
N CYS A 50 -7.83 -9.74 9.26
CA CYS A 50 -8.29 -8.38 9.50
C CYS A 50 -7.08 -7.43 9.59
N SER A 51 -7.24 -6.15 9.27
CA SER A 51 -6.14 -5.18 9.36
C SER A 51 -5.65 -5.03 10.80
N MET A 52 -4.33 -4.96 10.99
CA MET A 52 -3.72 -4.69 12.30
C MET A 52 -4.11 -3.32 12.88
N SER A 53 -4.44 -2.34 12.04
CA SER A 53 -4.74 -0.96 12.45
C SER A 53 -6.12 -0.79 13.07
N HIS A 54 -7.17 -1.29 12.40
CA HIS A 54 -8.57 -1.04 12.78
C HIS A 54 -9.46 -2.30 12.71
N GLY A 55 -8.88 -3.50 12.61
CA GLY A 55 -9.63 -4.75 12.53
C GLY A 55 -10.55 -4.86 11.29
N LEU A 56 -10.28 -4.12 10.21
CA LEU A 56 -11.09 -4.18 9.01
C LEU A 56 -10.89 -5.52 8.29
N PRO A 57 -11.97 -6.22 7.87
CA PRO A 57 -11.85 -7.47 7.16
C PRO A 57 -11.07 -7.31 5.84
N LEU A 58 -10.15 -8.23 5.54
CA LEU A 58 -9.41 -8.25 4.28
C LEU A 58 -10.31 -8.13 3.03
N PRO A 59 -11.47 -8.82 2.94
CA PRO A 59 -12.36 -8.67 1.79
C PRO A 59 -12.88 -7.24 1.58
N LEU A 60 -13.02 -6.44 2.65
CA LEU A 60 -13.42 -5.03 2.55
C LEU A 60 -12.30 -4.19 1.96
N LEU A 61 -11.07 -4.37 2.45
CA LEU A 61 -9.88 -3.67 1.93
C LEU A 61 -9.64 -3.99 0.45
N GLN A 62 -9.79 -5.25 0.07
CA GLN A 62 -9.69 -5.68 -1.33
C GLN A 62 -10.78 -5.04 -2.21
N LYS A 63 -12.01 -4.86 -1.69
CA LYS A 63 -13.07 -4.13 -2.41
C LYS A 63 -12.70 -2.65 -2.60
N GLN A 64 -12.11 -2.00 -1.60
CA GLN A 64 -11.62 -0.62 -1.72
C GLN A 64 -10.53 -0.52 -2.80
N ALA A 65 -9.52 -1.39 -2.76
CA ALA A 65 -8.44 -1.40 -3.75
C ALA A 65 -8.95 -1.63 -5.18
N ARG A 66 -9.88 -2.58 -5.36
CA ARG A 66 -10.54 -2.81 -6.66
C ARG A 66 -11.33 -1.58 -7.14
N ALA A 67 -12.04 -0.89 -6.26
CA ALA A 67 -12.78 0.33 -6.63
C ALA A 67 -11.84 1.47 -7.04
N LEU A 68 -10.63 1.52 -6.47
CA LEU A 68 -9.60 2.50 -6.80
C LEU A 68 -8.77 2.11 -8.04
N GLY A 69 -8.88 0.87 -8.52
CA GLY A 69 -8.05 0.35 -9.61
C GLY A 69 -6.58 0.19 -9.24
N VAL A 70 -6.25 0.10 -7.94
CA VAL A 70 -4.87 -0.01 -7.43
C VAL A 70 -4.62 -1.43 -6.91
N PRO A 71 -3.46 -2.05 -7.19
CA PRO A 71 -3.10 -3.35 -6.60
C PRO A 71 -3.14 -3.33 -5.07
N HIS A 72 -3.59 -4.42 -4.46
CA HIS A 72 -3.59 -4.59 -3.00
C HIS A 72 -2.59 -5.65 -2.59
N MET A 73 -1.68 -5.31 -1.68
CA MET A 73 -0.76 -6.21 -1.04
C MET A 73 -1.16 -6.33 0.44
N ALA A 74 -1.50 -7.54 0.86
CA ALA A 74 -1.87 -7.83 2.23
C ALA A 74 -0.80 -8.73 2.86
N GLU A 75 -0.11 -8.21 3.87
CA GLU A 75 1.01 -8.89 4.51
C GLU A 75 0.63 -9.39 5.90
N PRO A 76 0.58 -10.72 6.12
CA PRO A 76 0.30 -11.28 7.43
C PRO A 76 1.48 -11.05 8.37
N VAL A 77 1.18 -10.55 9.56
CA VAL A 77 2.14 -10.34 10.65
C VAL A 77 1.52 -10.72 11.99
N VAL A 78 2.38 -11.02 12.97
CA VAL A 78 1.98 -11.13 14.38
C VAL A 78 2.44 -9.89 15.14
N TRP A 79 1.67 -9.45 16.14
CA TRP A 79 1.97 -8.25 16.93
C TRP A 79 3.40 -8.23 17.49
N LYS A 80 3.88 -9.39 17.96
CA LYS A 80 5.22 -9.53 18.55
C LYS A 80 6.36 -9.22 17.56
N SER A 81 6.15 -9.46 16.26
CA SER A 81 7.15 -9.27 15.21
C SER A 81 6.70 -8.24 14.17
N TYR A 82 5.78 -7.35 14.53
CA TYR A 82 5.22 -6.36 13.60
C TYR A 82 6.31 -5.48 12.99
N GLU A 83 7.21 -4.95 13.83
CA GLU A 83 8.30 -4.06 13.39
C GLU A 83 9.25 -4.77 12.41
N GLU A 84 9.67 -5.99 12.74
CA GLU A 84 10.54 -6.81 11.87
C GLU A 84 9.84 -7.13 10.54
N GLY A 85 8.56 -7.50 10.61
CA GLY A 85 7.73 -7.76 9.42
C GLY A 85 7.55 -6.52 8.56
N PHE A 86 7.34 -5.36 9.17
CA PHE A 86 7.24 -4.07 8.50
C PHE A 86 8.53 -3.72 7.77
N GLN A 87 9.67 -3.76 8.46
CA GLN A 87 10.97 -3.44 7.89
C GLN A 87 11.32 -4.37 6.73
N ARG A 88 11.03 -5.67 6.87
CA ARG A 88 11.21 -6.66 5.80
C ARG A 88 10.40 -6.29 4.56
N VAL A 89 9.09 -6.10 4.70
CA VAL A 89 8.20 -5.81 3.57
C VAL A 89 8.54 -4.49 2.89
N VAL A 90 8.83 -3.44 3.64
CA VAL A 90 9.20 -2.13 3.07
C VAL A 90 10.54 -2.22 2.32
N THR A 91 11.49 -3.00 2.84
CA THR A 91 12.77 -3.26 2.16
C THR A 91 12.57 -4.05 0.86
N GLU A 92 11.74 -5.08 0.88
CA GLU A 92 11.38 -5.87 -0.30
C GLU A 92 10.69 -5.02 -1.37
N LEU A 93 9.72 -4.18 -0.97
CA LEU A 93 9.03 -3.28 -1.89
C LEU A 93 9.95 -2.25 -2.53
N LYS A 94 10.88 -1.68 -1.76
CA LYS A 94 11.89 -0.74 -2.27
C LYS A 94 12.81 -1.37 -3.32
N GLN A 95 13.02 -2.68 -3.29
CA GLN A 95 13.80 -3.38 -4.31
C GLN A 95 13.02 -3.59 -5.62
N GLN A 96 11.70 -3.40 -5.60
CA GLN A 96 10.80 -3.61 -6.75
C GLN A 96 10.50 -2.32 -7.54
N GLY A 97 11.19 -1.22 -7.22
CA GLY A 97 11.02 0.11 -7.81
C GLY A 97 10.56 1.14 -6.79
#